data_AF-A0AAT9T1B3-F1
#
_entry.id   AF-A0AAT9T1B3-F1
#
_cell.length_a   1.000
_cell.length_b   1.000
_cell.length_c   1.000
_cell.angle_alpha   90.00
_cell.angle_beta   90.00
_cell.angle_gamma   90.00
#
_symmetry.space_group_name_H-M   'P 1'
#
loop_
_entity.id
_entity.type
_entity.pdbx_description
1 polymer ?
#
loop_
_entity_poly.entity_id
_entity_poly.type
_entity_poly.pdbx_seq_one_letter_code
_entity_poly.pdbx_strand_id
1 'polypeptide(L)'
;MSIDPEAIESTILALLEQQGPGRTVAPMDVARTLGSDHPDDWGPLMQPVRRAAVKLMKEGRLQITRKGRPVDPDDFRGVYRLSLPADAA
;
A
#
# COMPACT_ATOMS: atom_id res chain seq x y z
N MET A 1 4.17 10.24 17.08
CA MET A 1 5.10 10.44 15.96
C MET A 1 4.25 10.46 14.70
N SER A 2 4.28 11.53 13.90
CA SER A 2 3.57 11.54 12.61
C SER A 2 4.56 11.11 11.53
N ILE A 3 4.25 10.05 10.80
CA ILE A 3 5.04 9.62 9.64
C ILE A 3 4.64 10.50 8.44
N ASP A 4 5.64 10.94 7.69
CA ASP A 4 5.44 11.74 6.47
C ASP A 4 4.69 10.92 5.40
N PRO A 5 3.63 11.46 4.76
CA PRO A 5 3.01 10.86 3.58
C PRO A 5 4.01 10.39 2.51
N GLU A 6 5.06 11.16 2.23
CA GLU A 6 6.06 10.80 1.21
C GLU A 6 6.89 9.59 1.62
N ALA A 7 7.17 9.44 2.91
CA ALA A 7 7.84 8.26 3.45
C ALA A 7 6.95 7.01 3.29
N ILE A 8 5.64 7.15 3.53
CA ILE A 8 4.68 6.05 3.32
C ILE A 8 4.67 5.60 1.86
N GLU A 9 4.57 6.55 0.93
CA GLU A 9 4.57 6.27 -0.50
C GLU A 9 5.85 5.54 -0.93
N SER A 10 7.00 6.03 -0.45
CA SER A 10 8.31 5.44 -0.76
C SER A 10 8.43 4.01 -0.21
N THR A 11 7.96 3.76 1.01
CA THR A 11 7.97 2.42 1.60
C THR A 11 7.05 1.46 0.85
N ILE A 12 5.86 1.91 0.41
CA ILE A 12 4.96 1.08 -0.39
C ILE A 12 5.68 0.60 -1.66
N LEU A 13 6.28 1.52 -2.40
CA LEU A 13 6.95 1.21 -3.66
C LEU A 13 8.18 0.33 -3.45
N ALA A 14 9.01 0.64 -2.45
CA ALA A 14 10.19 -0.17 -2.12
C ALA A 14 9.81 -1.62 -1.76
N LEU A 15 8.72 -1.83 -1.01
CA LEU A 15 8.24 -3.18 -0.69
C LEU A 15 7.70 -3.90 -1.93
N LEU A 16 7.00 -3.20 -2.81
CA LEU A 16 6.50 -3.77 -4.06
C LEU A 16 7.63 -4.17 -5.01
N GLU A 17 8.65 -3.32 -5.16
CA GLU A 17 9.85 -3.58 -5.95
C GLU A 17 10.65 -4.77 -5.41
N GLN A 18 10.80 -4.88 -4.09
CA GLN A 18 11.47 -6.02 -3.45
C GLN A 18 10.77 -7.36 -3.69
N GLN A 19 9.43 -7.36 -3.73
CA GLN A 19 8.68 -8.58 -4.01
C GLN A 19 8.74 -8.97 -5.50
N GLY A 20 8.86 -7.98 -6.38
CA GLY A 20 8.93 -8.16 -7.82
C GLY A 20 7.58 -8.28 -8.53
N PRO A 21 7.59 -8.42 -9.86
CA PRO A 21 6.38 -8.37 -10.70
C PRO A 21 5.35 -9.46 -10.34
N GLY A 22 4.07 -9.11 -10.35
CA GLY A 22 2.97 -10.03 -10.07
C GLY A 22 2.81 -10.44 -8.60
N ARG A 23 3.71 -10.01 -7.71
CA ARG A 23 3.56 -10.19 -6.27
C ARG A 23 2.73 -9.05 -5.66
N THR A 24 2.27 -9.30 -4.45
CA THR A 24 1.46 -8.33 -3.71
C THR A 24 1.96 -8.11 -2.30
N VAL A 25 1.67 -6.94 -1.74
CA VAL A 25 1.96 -6.54 -0.37
C VAL A 25 0.63 -6.22 0.36
N ALA A 26 0.52 -6.54 1.65
CA ALA A 26 -0.61 -6.06 2.45
C ALA A 26 -0.32 -4.66 3.02
N PRO A 27 -1.35 -3.82 3.24
CA PRO A 27 -1.16 -2.52 3.89
C PRO A 27 -0.55 -2.64 5.29
N MET A 28 -0.80 -3.74 6.00
CA MET A 28 -0.22 -3.99 7.32
C MET A 28 1.30 -4.18 7.27
N ASP A 29 1.83 -4.74 6.19
CA ASP A 29 3.28 -4.93 6.04
C ASP A 29 3.95 -3.56 5.96
N VAL A 30 3.39 -2.65 5.16
CA VAL A 30 3.85 -1.25 5.03
C VAL A 30 3.83 -0.55 6.40
N ALA A 31 2.73 -0.66 7.13
CA ALA A 31 2.58 0.00 8.42
C ALA A 31 3.54 -0.55 9.48
N ARG A 32 3.80 -1.86 9.48
CA ARG A 32 4.81 -2.49 10.35
C ARG A 32 6.23 -2.08 10.00
N THR A 33 6.52 -1.90 8.71
CA THR A 33 7.83 -1.39 8.26
C THR A 33 8.09 0.05 8.72
N LEU A 34 7.05 0.90 8.75
CA LEU A 34 7.17 2.30 9.16
C LEU A 34 7.08 2.52 10.67
N GLY A 35 6.31 1.67 11.35
CA GLY A 35 6.19 1.65 12.80
C GLY A 35 7.00 0.50 13.41
N SER A 36 6.35 -0.23 14.31
CA SER A 36 6.85 -1.49 14.86
C SER A 36 5.79 -2.59 14.69
N ASP A 37 6.12 -3.82 15.09
CA ASP A 37 5.13 -4.91 15.15
C ASP A 37 4.06 -4.71 16.25
N HIS A 38 4.21 -3.70 17.12
CA HIS A 38 3.26 -3.39 18.16
C HIS A 38 1.98 -2.74 17.58
N PRO A 39 0.77 -3.21 17.93
CA PRO A 39 -0.51 -2.67 17.44
C PRO A 39 -0.68 -1.16 17.59
N ASP A 40 -0.18 -0.60 18.68
CA ASP A 40 -0.26 0.84 18.95
C ASP A 40 0.57 1.68 17.97
N ASP A 41 1.59 1.09 17.34
CA ASP A 41 2.46 1.78 16.39
C ASP A 41 1.94 1.65 14.94
N TRP A 42 1.54 0.44 14.52
CA TRP A 42 1.06 0.22 13.14
C TRP A 42 -0.43 0.51 12.93
N GLY A 43 -1.26 0.37 13.97
CA GLY A 43 -2.71 0.58 13.90
C GLY A 43 -3.09 1.98 13.39
N PRO A 44 -2.52 3.06 13.96
CA PRO A 44 -2.76 4.43 13.49
C PRO A 44 -2.30 4.70 12.05
N LEU A 45 -1.35 3.90 11.52
CA LEU A 45 -0.81 4.05 10.17
C LEU A 45 -1.70 3.45 9.09
N MET A 46 -2.73 2.66 9.43
CA MET A 46 -3.64 2.06 8.44
C MET A 46 -4.35 3.09 7.55
N GLN A 47 -4.87 4.17 8.12
CA GLN A 47 -5.55 5.22 7.35
C GLN A 47 -4.57 6.05 6.50
N PRO A 48 -3.40 6.48 7.01
CA PRO A 48 -2.32 7.04 6.20
C PRO A 48 -1.89 6.14 5.03
N VAL A 49 -1.64 4.86 5.28
CA VAL A 49 -1.23 3.89 4.25
C VAL A 49 -2.30 3.73 3.17
N ARG A 50 -3.58 3.66 3.55
CA ARG A 50 -4.68 3.62 2.57
C ARG A 50 -4.70 4.86 1.69
N ARG A 51 -4.53 6.06 2.27
CA ARG A 51 -4.51 7.32 1.52
C ARG A 51 -3.35 7.38 0.52
N ALA A 52 -2.15 7.00 0.97
CA ALA A 52 -0.96 6.93 0.11
C ALA A 52 -1.15 5.92 -1.04
N ALA A 53 -1.67 4.72 -0.74
CA ALA A 53 -1.93 3.71 -1.76
C ALA A 53 -2.96 4.20 -2.82
N VAL A 54 -4.02 4.88 -2.38
CA VAL A 54 -5.02 5.46 -3.29
C VAL A 54 -4.41 6.54 -4.17
N LYS A 55 -3.59 7.43 -3.60
CA LYS A 55 -2.86 8.44 -4.38
C LYS A 55 -1.97 7.80 -5.44
N LEU A 56 -1.12 6.85 -5.05
CA LEU A 56 -0.23 6.13 -5.97
C LEU A 56 -1.01 5.35 -7.06
N MET A 57 -2.18 4.79 -6.73
CA MET A 57 -3.04 4.15 -7.72
C MET A 57 -3.60 5.15 -8.73
N LYS A 58 -4.05 6.33 -8.28
CA LYS A 58 -4.52 7.41 -9.16
C LYS A 58 -3.41 7.96 -10.04
N GLU A 59 -2.17 7.92 -9.57
CA GLU A 59 -0.96 8.25 -10.35
C GLU A 59 -0.52 7.12 -11.29
N GLY A 60 -1.16 5.95 -11.27
CA GLY A 60 -0.79 4.79 -12.09
C GLY A 60 0.49 4.08 -11.64
N ARG A 61 1.00 4.37 -10.43
CA ARG A 61 2.26 3.82 -9.90
C ARG A 61 2.10 2.47 -9.20
N LEU A 62 0.87 2.12 -8.81
CA LEU A 62 0.53 0.80 -8.28
C LEU A 62 -0.93 0.45 -8.59
N GLN A 63 -1.31 -0.78 -8.29
CA GLN A 63 -2.70 -1.23 -8.35
C GLN A 63 -3.18 -1.74 -6.99
N ILE A 64 -4.38 -1.33 -6.60
CA ILE A 64 -5.09 -1.90 -5.45
C ILE A 64 -5.99 -3.01 -5.97
N THR A 65 -5.87 -4.20 -5.37
CA THR A 65 -6.66 -5.37 -5.74
C THR A 65 -7.40 -5.98 -4.55
N ARG A 66 -8.54 -6.59 -4.83
CA ARG A 66 -9.32 -7.39 -3.87
C ARG A 66 -9.77 -8.67 -4.56
N LYS A 67 -9.54 -9.81 -3.90
CA LYS A 67 -9.78 -11.15 -4.48
C LYS A 67 -9.13 -11.28 -5.87
N GLY A 68 -7.93 -10.71 -6.03
CA GLY A 68 -7.17 -10.73 -7.28
C GLY A 68 -7.68 -9.81 -8.40
N ARG A 69 -8.68 -8.96 -8.14
CA ARG A 69 -9.23 -8.03 -9.14
C ARG A 69 -8.95 -6.59 -8.76
N PRO A 70 -8.63 -5.70 -9.72
CA PRO A 70 -8.53 -4.27 -9.47
C PRO A 70 -9.84 -3.73 -8.88
N VAL A 71 -9.73 -2.79 -7.95
CA VAL A 71 -10.90 -2.12 -7.33
C VAL A 71 -10.96 -0.67 -7.72
N ASP A 72 -12.12 -0.05 -7.55
CA ASP A 72 -12.26 1.39 -7.59
C ASP A 72 -11.48 2.00 -6.39
N PRO A 73 -10.52 2.92 -6.61
CA PRO A 73 -9.76 3.56 -5.53
C PRO A 73 -10.65 4.40 -4.58
N ASP A 74 -11.81 4.87 -5.04
CA ASP A 74 -12.74 5.67 -4.26
C ASP A 74 -13.81 4.81 -3.56
N ASP A 75 -14.06 3.57 -4.00
CA ASP A 75 -15.04 2.66 -3.41
C ASP A 75 -14.52 1.22 -3.20
N PHE A 76 -13.61 1.06 -2.24
CA PHE A 76 -13.20 -0.26 -1.76
C PHE A 76 -13.12 -0.35 -0.23
N ARG A 77 -13.47 -1.52 0.29
CA ARG A 77 -13.53 -1.83 1.72
C ARG A 77 -12.98 -3.22 2.03
N GLY A 78 -12.59 -3.40 3.29
CA GLY A 78 -12.08 -4.66 3.81
C GLY A 78 -10.67 -4.97 3.32
N VAL A 79 -10.33 -6.27 3.25
CA VAL A 79 -8.99 -6.73 2.87
C VAL A 79 -8.70 -6.37 1.42
N TYR A 80 -7.55 -5.71 1.22
CA TYR A 80 -7.00 -5.37 -0.09
C TYR A 80 -5.50 -5.68 -0.14
N ARG A 81 -4.98 -5.75 -1.35
CA ARG A 81 -3.57 -6.02 -1.65
C ARG A 81 -3.07 -4.95 -2.61
N LEU A 82 -1.79 -4.63 -2.49
CA LEU A 82 -1.09 -3.69 -3.37
C LEU A 82 -0.20 -4.51 -4.30
N SER A 83 -0.14 -4.15 -5.59
CA SER A 83 0.79 -4.73 -6.57
C SER A 83 1.37 -3.63 -7.45
N LEU A 84 2.52 -3.91 -8.07
CA LEU A 84 3.00 -3.09 -9.19
C LEU A 84 1.96 -3.08 -10.32
N PRO A 85 1.91 -2.02 -11.15
CA PRO A 85 1.06 -1.97 -12.33
C PRO A 85 1.39 -3.14 -13.26
N ALA A 86 0.37 -3.80 -13.82
CA ALA A 86 0.55 -4.91 -14.74
C ALA A 86 1.21 -4.50 -16.07
N ASP A 87 1.24 -3.21 -16.37
CA ASP A 87 1.69 -2.63 -17.64
C ASP A 87 2.90 -1.69 -17.47
N ALA A 88 3.64 -1.82 -16.36
CA ALA A 88 4.94 -1.15 -16.20
C ALA A 88 6.01 -1.99 -16.92
N ALA A 89 5.96 -2.01 -18.25
CA ALA A 89 6.95 -2.62 -19.15
C ALA A 89 7.41 -1.59 -20.18
#